data_AF-U6MAK2-F1
#
_entry.id   AF-U6MAK2-F1
#
_cell.length_a   1.000
_cell.length_b   1.000
_cell.length_c   1.000
_cell.angle_alpha   90.00
_cell.angle_beta   90.00
_cell.angle_gamma   90.00
#
_symmetry.space_group_name_H-M   'P 1'
#
loop_
_entity.id
_entity.type
_entity.pdbx_description
1 polymer ?
#
loop_
_entity_poly.entity_id
_entity_poly.type
_entity_poly.pdbx_seq_one_letter_code
_entity_poly.pdbx_strand_id
1 'polypeptide(L)'
;IMERDLVQQLAPDLLYFDSIEYVLQTKKGAPFFECSPILYDVSGISSWKKICSGLIRMYEGEVMCKLPIVQHFLFGSLFPLS
;
A
#
# COMPACT_ATOMS: atom_id res chain seq x y z
N ILE A 1 -9.50 -7.25 5.26
CA ILE A 1 -8.92 -6.16 6.08
C ILE A 1 -9.92 -5.47 7.01
N MET A 2 -11.22 -5.61 6.77
CA MET A 2 -12.26 -5.03 7.63
C MET A 2 -12.47 -5.82 8.94
N GLU A 3 -12.11 -7.11 8.92
CA GLU A 3 -12.09 -7.98 10.10
C GLU A 3 -10.74 -7.90 10.79
N ARG A 4 -10.70 -7.35 12.01
CA ARG A 4 -9.46 -7.11 12.74
C ARG A 4 -8.77 -8.39 13.16
N ASP A 5 -9.52 -9.37 13.66
CA ASP A 5 -8.98 -10.63 14.14
C ASP A 5 -8.27 -11.40 13.02
N LEU A 6 -8.87 -11.41 11.81
CA LEU A 6 -8.26 -11.99 10.63
C LEU A 6 -6.96 -11.27 10.23
N VAL A 7 -6.95 -9.94 10.33
CA VAL A 7 -5.74 -9.15 10.03
C VAL A 7 -4.62 -9.50 11.01
N GLN A 8 -4.90 -9.56 12.31
CA GLN A 8 -3.91 -9.90 13.34
C GLN A 8 -3.39 -11.33 13.19
N GLN A 9 -4.27 -12.27 12.83
CA GLN A 9 -3.88 -13.65 12.60
C GLN A 9 -2.93 -13.80 11.40
N LEU A 10 -3.14 -13.04 10.33
CA LEU A 10 -2.40 -13.16 9.08
C LEU A 10 -1.17 -12.23 8.98
N ALA A 11 -1.09 -11.20 9.83
CA ALA A 11 0.01 -10.24 9.83
C ALA A 11 1.40 -10.88 9.94
N PRO A 12 1.64 -11.90 10.80
CA PRO A 12 2.97 -12.52 10.92
C PRO A 12 3.48 -13.16 9.62
N ASP A 13 2.58 -13.60 8.74
CA ASP A 13 2.92 -14.38 7.54
C ASP A 13 2.81 -13.57 6.24
N LEU A 14 2.01 -12.50 6.23
CA LEU A 14 1.64 -11.77 5.01
C LEU A 14 1.86 -10.26 5.17
N LEU A 15 2.86 -9.73 4.45
CA LEU A 15 3.26 -8.31 4.46
C LEU A 15 2.08 -7.34 4.26
N TYR A 16 1.11 -7.71 3.41
CA TYR A 16 -0.07 -6.87 3.20
C TYR A 16 -0.90 -6.74 4.47
N PHE A 17 -1.11 -7.83 5.20
CA PHE A 17 -1.87 -7.82 6.46
C PHE A 17 -1.08 -7.16 7.59
N ASP A 18 0.24 -7.36 7.64
CA ASP A 18 1.14 -6.65 8.57
C ASP A 18 1.04 -5.12 8.41
N SER A 19 1.13 -4.65 7.16
CA SER A 19 1.00 -3.22 6.84
C SER A 19 -0.38 -2.66 7.24
N ILE A 20 -1.44 -3.44 7.04
CA ILE A 20 -2.80 -3.05 7.43
C ILE A 20 -2.96 -3.02 8.94
N GLU A 21 -2.38 -4.00 9.66
CA GLU A 21 -2.37 -4.00 11.13
C GLU A 21 -1.71 -2.72 11.65
N TYR A 22 -0.54 -2.36 11.12
CA TYR A 22 0.16 -1.13 11.50
C TYR A 22 -0.71 0.13 11.28
N VAL A 23 -1.41 0.22 10.16
CA VAL A 23 -2.33 1.34 9.88
C VAL A 23 -3.49 1.39 10.89
N LEU A 24 -4.10 0.25 11.20
CA LEU A 24 -5.19 0.15 12.18
C LEU A 24 -4.73 0.49 13.59
N GLN A 25 -3.50 0.13 13.95
CA GLN A 25 -2.90 0.44 15.25
C GLN A 25 -2.51 1.92 15.37
N THR A 26 -2.08 2.56 14.28
CA THR A 26 -1.65 3.96 14.28
C THR A 26 -2.84 4.93 14.21
N LYS A 27 -3.86 4.61 13.41
CA LYS A 27 -5.05 5.46 13.21
C LYS A 27 -6.22 5.02 14.09
N LYS A 28 -5.96 4.85 15.39
CA LYS A 28 -6.98 4.45 16.37
C LYS A 28 -8.04 5.56 16.52
N GLY A 29 -9.30 5.17 16.62
CA GLY A 29 -10.42 6.06 16.97
C GLY A 29 -11.19 6.65 15.79
N ALA A 30 -10.75 6.44 14.55
CA ALA A 30 -11.49 6.86 13.36
C ALA A 30 -11.82 5.65 12.46
N PRO A 31 -12.97 5.66 11.75
CA PRO A 31 -13.29 4.62 10.78
C PRO A 31 -12.23 4.48 9.68
N PHE A 32 -11.94 3.25 9.29
CA PHE A 32 -10.89 2.96 8.30
C PHE A 32 -11.14 3.62 6.94
N PHE A 33 -12.41 3.74 6.53
CA PHE A 33 -12.79 4.38 5.26
C PHE A 33 -12.51 5.90 5.24
N GLU A 34 -12.58 6.58 6.39
CA GLU A 34 -12.26 8.02 6.47
C GLU A 34 -10.75 8.25 6.43
N CYS A 35 -10.02 7.40 7.14
CA CYS A 35 -8.58 7.55 7.32
C CYS A 35 -7.75 7.00 6.17
N SER A 36 -8.26 6.00 5.46
CA SER A 36 -7.55 5.24 4.43
C SER A 36 -8.50 4.84 3.29
N PRO A 37 -9.14 5.81 2.60
CA PRO A 37 -10.18 5.55 1.61
C PRO A 37 -9.72 4.65 0.46
N ILE A 38 -8.50 4.85 -0.06
CA ILE A 38 -7.96 4.02 -1.15
C ILE A 38 -7.82 2.55 -0.73
N LEU A 39 -7.33 2.29 0.49
CA LEU A 39 -7.22 0.92 1.00
C LEU A 39 -8.59 0.30 1.24
N TYR A 40 -9.57 1.09 1.67
CA TYR A 40 -10.95 0.67 1.81
C TYR A 40 -11.56 0.30 0.45
N ASP A 41 -11.39 1.12 -0.58
CA ASP A 41 -11.91 0.84 -1.93
C ASP A 41 -11.29 -0.43 -2.52
N VAL A 42 -9.97 -0.61 -2.37
CA VAL A 42 -9.27 -1.81 -2.82
C VAL A 42 -9.75 -3.08 -2.09
N SER A 43 -10.24 -2.94 -0.85
CA SER A 43 -10.77 -4.08 -0.08
C SER A 43 -12.06 -4.67 -0.65
N GLY A 44 -12.79 -3.91 -1.48
CA GLY A 44 -13.97 -4.38 -2.20
C GLY A 44 -13.65 -5.28 -3.41
N ILE A 45 -12.39 -5.43 -3.79
CA ILE A 45 -11.96 -6.23 -4.94
C ILE A 45 -11.69 -7.67 -4.49
N SER A 46 -12.41 -8.63 -5.05
CA SER A 46 -12.30 -10.05 -4.67
C SER A 46 -11.06 -10.79 -5.20
N SER A 47 -10.27 -10.17 -6.08
CA SER A 47 -9.12 -10.82 -6.73
C SER A 47 -7.80 -10.15 -6.36
N TRP A 48 -6.95 -10.89 -5.64
CA TRP A 48 -5.58 -10.46 -5.33
C TRP A 48 -4.75 -10.13 -6.58
N LYS A 49 -4.97 -10.84 -7.68
CA LYS A 49 -4.32 -10.54 -8.97
C LYS A 49 -4.69 -9.15 -9.47
N LYS A 50 -5.97 -8.76 -9.37
CA LYS A 50 -6.43 -7.42 -9.75
C LYS A 50 -5.90 -6.36 -8.79
N ILE A 51 -5.93 -6.63 -7.49
CA ILE A 51 -5.37 -5.74 -6.46
C ILE A 51 -3.89 -5.45 -6.76
N CYS A 52 -3.07 -6.49 -6.90
CA CYS A 52 -1.64 -6.36 -7.17
C CYS A 52 -1.37 -5.58 -8.47
N SER A 53 -2.08 -5.93 -9.56
CA SER A 53 -1.94 -5.22 -10.83
C SER A 53 -2.33 -3.74 -10.73
N GLY A 54 -3.38 -3.41 -9.98
CA GLY A 54 -3.81 -2.03 -9.73
C GLY A 54 -2.79 -1.25 -8.89
N LEU A 55 -2.28 -1.85 -7.82
CA LEU A 55 -1.31 -1.22 -6.94
C LEU A 55 0.03 -0.96 -7.63
N ILE A 56 0.48 -1.86 -8.52
CA ILE A 56 1.68 -1.63 -9.34
C ILE A 56 1.49 -0.42 -10.26
N ARG A 57 0.36 -0.32 -10.95
CA ARG A 57 0.04 0.85 -11.81
C ARG A 57 -0.06 2.14 -11.01
N MET A 58 -0.63 2.07 -9.81
CA MET A 58 -0.70 3.20 -8.88
C MET A 58 0.70 3.62 -8.43
N TYR A 59 1.60 2.67 -8.14
CA TYR A 59 2.99 2.96 -7.80
C TYR A 59 3.72 3.65 -8.97
N GLU A 60 3.57 3.14 -10.20
CA GLU A 60 4.14 3.78 -11.38
C GLU A 60 3.64 5.24 -11.54
N GLY A 61 2.32 5.46 -11.47
CA GLY A 61 1.73 6.79 -11.68
C GLY A 61 1.93 7.77 -10.53
N GLU A 62 1.77 7.32 -9.29
CA GLU A 62 1.76 8.16 -8.09
C GLU A 62 3.11 8.22 -7.36
N VAL A 63 4.09 7.40 -7.74
CA VAL A 63 5.45 7.43 -7.19
C VAL A 63 6.45 7.72 -8.30
N MET A 64 6.61 6.79 -9.25
CA MET A 64 7.69 6.87 -10.26
C MET A 64 7.51 8.03 -11.24
N CYS A 65 6.28 8.38 -11.59
CA CYS A 65 5.97 9.49 -12.51
C CYS A 65 5.76 10.83 -11.80
N LYS A 66 6.03 10.94 -10.48
CA LYS A 66 5.92 12.20 -9.74
C LYS A 66 7.28 12.80 -9.50
N LEU A 67 7.58 13.89 -10.22
CA LEU A 67 8.85 14.63 -10.05
C LEU A 67 9.18 14.96 -8.58
N PRO A 68 8.24 15.44 -7.73
CA PRO A 68 8.56 15.73 -6.33
C PRO A 68 9.08 14.52 -5.53
N ILE A 69 8.76 13.31 -5.98
CA ILE A 69 9.18 12.06 -5.35
C ILE A 69 10.51 11.59 -5.97
N VAL A 70 10.56 11.44 -7.29
CA VAL A 70 11.73 10.86 -7.97
C VAL A 70 12.90 11.81 -8.14
N GLN A 71 12.74 13.11 -7.91
CA GLN A 71 13.86 14.07 -7.94
C GLN A 71 14.98 13.73 -6.93
N HIS A 72 14.66 12.94 -5.91
CA HIS A 72 15.61 12.49 -4.89
C HIS A 72 16.20 11.10 -5.18
N PHE A 73 15.89 10.50 -6.34
CA PHE A 73 16.45 9.20 -6.73
C PHE A 73 17.95 9.36 -7.04
N LEU A 74 18.77 8.52 -6.42
CA LEU A 74 20.22 8.57 -6.60
C LEU A 74 20.62 7.70 -7.78
N PHE A 75 21.41 8.27 -8.68
CA PHE A 75 21.97 7.56 -9.83
C PHE A 75 23.47 7.37 -9.64
N GLY A 76 23.96 6.21 -10.05
CA GLY A 76 25.35 5.79 -9.85
C GLY A 76 25.75 4.73 -10.87
N SER A 77 26.83 4.00 -10.60
CA SER A 77 27.34 2.99 -11.53
C SER A 77 26.38 1.82 -11.78
N LEU A 78 25.59 1.42 -10.77
CA LEU A 78 24.60 0.34 -10.89
C LEU A 78 23.29 0.79 -11.54
N PHE A 79 22.92 2.06 -11.34
CA PHE A 79 21.71 2.67 -11.87
C PHE A 79 22.07 3.99 -12.55
N PRO A 80 22.56 3.93 -13.80
CA PRO A 80 22.94 5.13 -14.54
C PRO A 80 21.69 5.90 -14.97
N LEU A 81 21.80 7.23 -14.94
CA LEU A 81 20.86 8.13 -15.62
C LEU A 81 21.35 8.28 -17.06
N SER A 82 21.04 7.30 -17.91
CA SER A 82 21.42 7.26 -19.33
C SER A 82 20.24 7.57 -20.24
#